data_AF-A0A139PDE6-F1
#
_entry.id   AF-A0A139PDE6-F1
#
_cell.length_a   1.000
_cell.length_b   1.000
_cell.length_c   1.000
_cell.angle_alpha   90.00
_cell.angle_beta   90.00
_cell.angle_gamma   90.00
#
_symmetry.space_group_name_H-M   'P 1'
#
loop_
_entity.id
_entity.type
_entity.pdbx_description
1 polymer ?
#
loop_
_entity_poly.entity_id
_entity_poly.type
_entity_poly.pdbx_seq_one_letter_code
_entity_poly.pdbx_strand_id
1 'polypeptide(L)'
;MTQRGETEHFSDSDHVEVLHRHLGRPFIDTVLVNIEKVPQEYMNSNRFDEYLVQVDHDFSGLCKQVPRVISSNFLRLENGGAFHDGDLIVDELMRIIQVRK
;
A
#
# COMPACT_ATOMS: atom_id res chain seq x y z
N MET A 1 1.66 -4.69 -4.45
CA MET A 1 2.50 -5.15 -5.58
C MET A 1 2.63 -3.99 -6.55
N THR A 2 3.77 -3.85 -7.20
CA THR A 2 3.98 -2.90 -8.31
C THR A 2 3.06 -3.24 -9.49
N GLN A 3 2.81 -2.27 -10.37
CA GLN A 3 2.00 -2.42 -11.58
C GLN A 3 2.84 -2.22 -12.85
N ARG A 4 2.36 -2.73 -13.98
CA ARG A 4 3.02 -2.51 -15.28
C ARG A 4 3.14 -1.01 -15.57
N GLY A 5 4.37 -0.55 -15.79
CA GLY A 5 4.70 0.86 -15.98
C GLY A 5 5.30 1.54 -14.74
N GLU A 6 5.31 0.87 -13.60
CA GLU A 6 6.06 1.26 -12.41
C GLU A 6 7.46 0.62 -12.40
N THR A 7 8.38 1.18 -11.64
CA THR A 7 9.71 0.60 -11.43
C THR A 7 9.68 -0.40 -10.27
N GLU A 8 10.61 -1.36 -10.24
CA GLU A 8 10.69 -2.36 -9.16
C GLU A 8 10.95 -1.76 -7.77
N HIS A 9 11.53 -0.55 -7.72
CA HIS A 9 11.82 0.20 -6.49
C HIS A 9 10.82 1.34 -6.25
N PHE A 10 9.63 1.27 -6.84
CA PHE A 10 8.59 2.27 -6.65
C PHE A 10 7.93 2.05 -5.28
N SER A 11 8.40 2.79 -4.27
CA SER A 11 7.99 2.65 -2.88
C SER A 11 6.59 3.20 -2.63
N ASP A 12 6.00 2.84 -1.50
CA ASP A 12 4.73 3.45 -1.05
C ASP A 12 4.80 4.98 -0.86
N SER A 13 5.95 5.50 -0.45
CA SER A 13 6.24 6.94 -0.40
C SER A 13 6.24 7.57 -1.79
N ASP A 14 6.79 6.89 -2.81
CA ASP A 14 6.77 7.38 -4.19
C ASP A 14 5.34 7.43 -4.76
N HIS A 15 4.49 6.45 -4.40
CA HIS A 15 3.07 6.48 -4.78
C HIS A 15 2.36 7.74 -4.25
N VAL A 16 2.59 8.08 -2.98
CA VAL A 16 2.07 9.31 -2.37
C VAL A 16 2.62 10.56 -3.08
N GLU A 17 3.91 10.59 -3.39
CA GLU A 17 4.54 11.72 -4.08
C GLU A 17 3.92 11.95 -5.47
N VAL A 18 3.71 10.86 -6.23
CA VAL A 18 3.09 10.92 -7.55
C VAL A 18 1.68 11.49 -7.47
N LEU A 19 0.88 11.07 -6.50
CA LEU A 19 -0.48 11.60 -6.30
C LEU A 19 -0.45 13.10 -5.96
N HIS A 20 0.40 13.51 -5.01
CA HIS A 20 0.57 14.91 -4.64
C HIS A 20 1.03 15.78 -5.82
N ARG A 21 1.97 15.27 -6.64
CA ARG A 21 2.47 15.96 -7.83
C ARG A 21 1.39 16.15 -8.88
N HIS A 22 0.58 15.12 -9.16
CA HIS A 22 -0.50 15.22 -10.16
C HIS A 22 -1.61 16.18 -9.75
N LEU A 23 -1.95 16.24 -8.46
CA LEU A 23 -2.90 17.25 -7.97
C LEU A 23 -2.27 18.65 -7.83
N GLY A 24 -0.94 18.73 -7.74
CA GLY A 24 -0.18 19.97 -7.57
C GLY A 24 -0.05 20.44 -6.11
N ARG A 25 -0.47 19.62 -5.13
CA ARG A 25 -0.34 19.91 -3.69
C ARG A 25 -0.49 18.63 -2.84
N PRO A 26 0.05 18.61 -1.62
CA PRO A 26 -0.30 17.59 -0.63
C PRO A 26 -1.81 17.60 -0.33
N PHE A 27 -2.44 16.43 -0.31
CA PHE A 27 -3.89 16.32 -0.07
C PHE A 27 -4.32 15.06 0.69
N ILE A 28 -3.42 14.11 0.92
CA ILE A 28 -3.72 12.85 1.59
C ILE A 28 -3.59 13.06 3.10
N ASP A 29 -4.68 12.84 3.85
CA ASP A 29 -4.70 12.96 5.31
C ASP A 29 -4.18 11.70 6.02
N THR A 30 -4.36 10.53 5.41
CA THR A 30 -4.01 9.23 5.99
C THR A 30 -3.65 8.24 4.88
N VAL A 31 -2.59 7.47 5.08
CA VAL A 31 -2.16 6.38 4.21
C VAL A 31 -2.14 5.07 4.99
N LEU A 32 -2.72 4.02 4.41
CA LEU A 32 -2.70 2.66 4.93
C LEU A 32 -1.78 1.84 4.03
N VAL A 33 -0.78 1.18 4.61
CA VAL A 33 0.22 0.40 3.86
C VAL A 33 0.37 -0.99 4.45
N ASN A 34 0.38 -2.01 3.58
CA ASN A 34 0.64 -3.38 3.97
C ASN A 34 2.15 -3.59 4.15
N ILE A 35 2.57 -4.07 5.33
CA ILE A 35 3.95 -4.45 5.62
C ILE A 35 4.14 -5.97 5.77
N GLU A 36 3.05 -6.75 5.68
CA GLU A 36 3.15 -8.21 5.70
C GLU A 36 3.83 -8.70 4.41
N LYS A 37 4.77 -9.63 4.56
CA LYS A 37 5.55 -10.13 3.42
C LYS A 37 4.70 -11.07 2.58
N VAL A 38 4.65 -10.84 1.27
CA VAL A 38 4.14 -11.81 0.31
C VAL A 38 5.22 -12.90 0.12
N PRO A 39 4.98 -14.17 0.50
CA PRO A 39 6.00 -15.19 0.40
C PRO A 39 6.38 -15.48 -1.07
N GLN A 40 7.67 -15.52 -1.38
CA GLN A 40 8.15 -15.79 -2.75
C GLN A 40 7.65 -17.15 -3.28
N GLU A 41 7.61 -18.16 -2.43
CA GLU A 41 7.10 -19.49 -2.78
C GLU A 41 5.61 -19.45 -3.18
N TYR A 42 4.82 -18.59 -2.53
CA TYR A 42 3.41 -18.39 -2.88
C TYR A 42 3.28 -17.73 -4.25
N MET A 43 4.10 -16.72 -4.54
CA MET A 43 4.11 -16.07 -5.86
C MET A 43 4.53 -17.04 -6.97
N ASN A 44 5.59 -17.83 -6.72
CA ASN A 44 6.10 -18.82 -7.67
C ASN A 44 5.06 -19.91 -7.98
N SER A 45 4.44 -20.48 -6.93
CA SER A 45 3.44 -21.55 -7.08
C SER A 45 2.17 -21.11 -7.80
N ASN A 46 1.80 -19.83 -7.68
CA ASN A 46 0.62 -19.26 -8.31
C ASN A 46 0.90 -18.49 -9.61
N ARG A 47 2.14 -18.57 -10.14
CA ARG A 47 2.54 -18.00 -11.44
C ARG A 47 2.27 -16.50 -11.57
N PHE A 48 2.64 -15.74 -10.55
CA PHE A 48 2.61 -14.28 -10.60
C PHE A 48 3.48 -13.79 -11.77
N ASP A 49 3.07 -12.70 -12.43
CA ASP A 49 3.87 -12.05 -13.46
C ASP A 49 5.16 -11.51 -12.84
N GLU A 50 6.29 -11.64 -13.53
CA GLU A 50 7.63 -11.28 -13.02
C GLU A 50 7.75 -9.80 -12.64
N TYR A 51 6.94 -8.95 -13.26
CA TYR A 51 6.88 -7.51 -12.99
C TYR A 51 6.10 -7.15 -11.71
N LEU A 52 5.46 -8.12 -11.04
CA LEU A 52 4.73 -7.90 -9.79
C LEU A 52 5.68 -8.14 -8.61
N VAL A 53 6.39 -7.09 -8.22
CA VAL A 53 7.23 -7.09 -7.02
C VAL A 53 6.44 -6.49 -5.86
N GLN A 54 6.71 -6.92 -4.62
CA GLN A 54 6.12 -6.26 -3.46
C GLN A 54 6.65 -4.83 -3.37
N VAL A 55 5.74 -3.86 -3.17
CA VAL A 55 6.10 -2.45 -3.01
C VAL A 55 6.93 -2.28 -1.74
N ASP A 56 8.05 -1.58 -1.85
CA ASP A 56 8.94 -1.27 -0.72
C ASP A 56 8.26 -0.29 0.24
N HIS A 57 8.46 -0.52 1.55
CA HIS A 57 7.92 0.34 2.61
C HIS A 57 8.94 1.41 3.02
N ASP A 58 8.71 2.67 2.65
CA ASP A 58 9.48 3.83 3.12
C ASP A 58 8.68 4.64 4.16
N PHE A 59 8.73 4.15 5.40
CA PHE A 59 8.07 4.81 6.53
C PHE A 59 8.53 6.26 6.76
N SER A 60 9.82 6.54 6.53
CA SER A 60 10.39 7.88 6.76
C SER A 60 9.92 8.86 5.68
N GLY A 61 9.90 8.43 4.43
CA GLY A 61 9.32 9.17 3.31
C GLY A 61 7.85 9.47 3.51
N LEU A 62 7.05 8.47 3.90
CA LEU A 62 5.63 8.65 4.18
C LEU A 62 5.37 9.66 5.30
N CYS A 63 6.10 9.58 6.42
CA CYS A 63 5.97 10.51 7.55
C CYS A 63 6.28 11.96 7.18
N LYS A 64 7.06 12.22 6.12
CA LYS A 64 7.34 13.58 5.62
C LYS A 64 6.19 14.13 4.76
N GLN A 65 5.36 13.25 4.19
CA GLN A 65 4.35 13.61 3.20
C GLN A 65 2.92 13.57 3.74
N VAL A 66 2.63 12.69 4.71
CA VAL A 66 1.27 12.40 5.18
C VAL A 66 1.21 12.53 6.71
N PRO A 67 0.19 13.21 7.28
CA PRO A 67 0.07 13.40 8.72
C PRO A 67 -0.11 12.10 9.52
N ARG A 68 -0.71 11.07 8.91
CA ARG A 68 -0.98 9.78 9.56
C ARG A 68 -0.60 8.62 8.64
N VAL A 69 0.34 7.81 9.10
CA VAL A 69 0.79 6.57 8.42
C VAL A 69 0.34 5.38 9.26
N ILE A 70 -0.41 4.47 8.65
CA ILE A 70 -0.86 3.22 9.29
C ILE A 70 -0.21 2.06 8.53
N SER A 71 0.85 1.50 9.12
CA SER A 71 1.55 0.33 8.61
C SER A 71 1.10 -0.91 9.39
N SER A 72 0.49 -1.89 8.71
CA SER A 72 0.02 -3.12 9.36
C SER A 72 -0.02 -4.30 8.38
N ASN A 73 -0.45 -5.47 8.85
CA ASN A 73 -0.86 -6.55 7.97
C ASN A 73 -2.24 -6.24 7.38
N PHE A 74 -2.28 -6.01 6.07
CA PHE A 74 -3.50 -5.89 5.27
C PHE A 74 -3.47 -6.88 4.09
N LEU A 75 -2.70 -7.96 4.22
CA LEU A 75 -2.49 -8.96 3.18
C LEU A 75 -3.44 -10.13 3.36
N ARG A 76 -4.15 -10.48 2.29
CA ARG A 76 -4.91 -11.72 2.17
C ARG A 76 -4.37 -12.55 1.00
N LEU A 77 -3.77 -13.69 1.32
CA LEU A 77 -3.33 -14.68 0.33
C LEU A 77 -4.44 -15.69 0.10
N GLU A 78 -5.13 -15.59 -1.04
CA GLU A 78 -6.23 -16.49 -1.40
C GLU A 78 -6.31 -16.66 -2.91
N ASN A 79 -6.93 -17.75 -3.39
CA ASN A 79 -7.25 -17.98 -4.81
C ASN A 79 -6.06 -17.75 -5.78
N GLY A 80 -4.83 -17.97 -5.31
CA GLY A 80 -3.62 -17.76 -6.07
C GLY A 80 -3.27 -16.29 -6.34
N GLY A 81 -3.78 -15.35 -5.55
CA GLY A 81 -3.39 -13.94 -5.58
C GLY A 81 -2.97 -13.41 -4.22
N ALA A 82 -2.35 -12.23 -4.24
CA ALA A 82 -2.04 -11.41 -3.07
C ALA A 82 -2.98 -10.21 -3.08
N PHE A 83 -3.98 -10.24 -2.21
CA PHE A 83 -5.07 -9.27 -2.16
C PHE A 83 -5.02 -8.45 -0.87
N HIS A 84 -5.85 -7.41 -0.84
CA HIS A 84 -6.11 -6.67 0.37
C HIS A 84 -7.07 -7.45 1.28
N ASP A 85 -6.77 -7.50 2.58
CA ASP A 85 -7.75 -7.90 3.59
C ASP A 85 -8.71 -6.73 3.85
N GLY A 86 -9.91 -6.84 3.30
CA GLY A 86 -10.92 -5.79 3.36
C GLY A 86 -11.41 -5.49 4.78
N ASP A 87 -11.54 -6.52 5.62
CA ASP A 87 -12.06 -6.35 6.98
C ASP A 87 -11.04 -5.60 7.84
N LEU A 88 -9.75 -5.99 7.77
CA LEU A 88 -8.67 -5.30 8.49
C LEU A 88 -8.50 -3.84 8.05
N ILE A 89 -8.64 -3.56 6.75
CA ILE A 89 -8.59 -2.17 6.24
C ILE A 89 -9.78 -1.37 6.77
N VAL A 90 -10.99 -1.93 6.67
CA VAL A 90 -12.21 -1.23 7.10
C VAL A 90 -12.20 -0.98 8.60
N ASP A 91 -11.70 -1.90 9.42
CA ASP A 91 -11.56 -1.70 10.86
C ASP A 91 -10.69 -0.47 11.20
N GLU A 92 -9.59 -0.26 10.48
CA GLU A 92 -8.77 0.96 10.63
C GLU A 92 -9.50 2.22 10.15
N LEU A 93 -10.19 2.15 9.01
CA LEU A 93 -10.97 3.28 8.49
C LEU A 93 -12.10 3.69 9.45
N MET A 94 -12.81 2.72 10.02
CA MET A 94 -13.89 2.96 10.99
C MET A 94 -13.37 3.53 12.30
N ARG A 95 -12.11 3.24 12.68
CA ARG A 95 -11.48 3.83 13.87
C ARG A 95 -11.16 5.33 13.69
N ILE A 96 -10.83 5.75 12.47
CA ILE A 96 -10.39 7.13 12.19
C ILE A 96 -11.51 8.03 11.65
N ILE A 97 -12.62 7.45 11.16
CA ILE A 97 -13.71 8.24 10.60
C ILE A 97 -14.39 9.09 11.69
N GLN A 98 -14.73 10.32 11.31
CA GLN A 98 -15.47 11.24 12.17
C GLN A 98 -16.58 11.89 11.34
N VAL A 99 -17.77 12.01 11.93
CA VAL A 99 -18.85 12.78 11.30
C VAL A 99 -18.43 14.26 11.29
N ARG A 100 -18.24 14.81 10.09
CA ARG A 100 -17.97 16.24 9.92
C ARG A 100 -19.25 17.02 10.25
N LYS A 101 -19.15 17.94 11.20
CA LYS A 101 -20.22 18.88 11.54
C LYS A 101 -20.28 20.04 10.56
#